data_AF-T0M1X0-F1
#
_entry.id   AF-T0M1X0-F1
#
_cell.length_a   1.000
_cell.length_b   1.000
_cell.length_c   1.000
_cell.angle_alpha   90.00
_cell.angle_beta   90.00
_cell.angle_gamma   90.00
#
_symmetry.space_group_name_H-M   'P 1'
#
loop_
_entity.id
_entity.type
_entity.pdbx_description
1 polymer ?
#
loop_
_entity_poly.entity_id
_entity_poly.type
_entity_poly.pdbx_seq_one_letter_code
_entity_poly.pdbx_strand_id
1 'polypeptide(L)'
;MVVAVGFQILADLYGVDPDVISKVDSLYPVIEDAVRAGSLTKISSDYYQFQPQGASGVVLLAESHLSFHTWPEHGLVTLDIYTCGDPKGAETAFDYIVDQLKPDTMDCKRLRRGVSVTEELTVEKPQQLVIL
;
A
#
# COMPACT_ATOMS: atom_id res chain seq x y z
N MET A 1 -12.92 17.87 -15.42
CA MET A 1 -11.76 16.98 -15.69
C MET A 1 -12.13 15.61 -15.16
N VAL A 2 -11.86 14.53 -15.90
CA VAL A 2 -12.01 13.17 -15.36
C VAL A 2 -10.87 12.96 -14.36
N VAL A 3 -11.20 12.86 -13.08
CA VAL A 3 -10.23 12.62 -12.01
C VAL A 3 -10.36 11.16 -11.58
N ALA A 4 -9.24 10.46 -11.44
CA ALA A 4 -9.25 9.13 -10.84
C ALA A 4 -9.36 9.28 -9.32
N VAL A 5 -10.25 8.52 -8.69
CA VAL A 5 -10.43 8.52 -7.22
C VAL A 5 -9.17 8.02 -6.51
N GLY A 6 -8.42 7.10 -7.14
CA GLY A 6 -7.16 6.66 -6.56
C GLY A 6 -6.18 6.02 -7.54
N PHE A 7 -5.06 5.60 -6.98
CA PHE A 7 -3.91 5.04 -7.67
C PHE A 7 -3.44 3.77 -6.96
N GLN A 8 -3.34 2.68 -7.70
CA GLN A 8 -2.93 1.38 -7.18
C GLN A 8 -1.71 0.86 -7.91
N ILE A 9 -0.72 0.42 -7.15
CA ILE A 9 0.43 -0.34 -7.61
C ILE A 9 0.17 -1.81 -7.26
N LEU A 10 0.26 -2.69 -8.26
CA LEU A 10 0.33 -4.14 -8.09
C LEU A 10 1.74 -4.56 -8.50
N ALA A 11 2.44 -5.29 -7.64
CA ALA A 11 3.80 -5.70 -7.93
C ALA A 11 4.10 -7.11 -7.42
N ASP A 12 4.87 -7.85 -8.23
CA ASP A 12 5.48 -9.11 -7.87
C ASP A 12 6.99 -8.91 -7.84
N LEU A 13 7.62 -9.13 -6.69
CA LEU A 13 9.05 -8.97 -6.45
C LEU A 13 9.69 -10.35 -6.36
N TYR A 14 10.64 -10.64 -7.24
CA TYR A 14 11.27 -11.96 -7.38
C TYR A 14 12.75 -11.91 -7.01
N GLY A 15 13.28 -13.02 -6.48
CA GLY A 15 14.67 -13.12 -6.06
C GLY A 15 14.97 -12.37 -4.76
N VAL A 16 13.96 -12.20 -3.90
CA VAL A 16 14.14 -11.60 -2.57
C VAL A 16 14.75 -12.61 -1.62
N ASP A 17 15.67 -12.16 -0.76
CA ASP A 17 16.31 -12.99 0.28
C ASP A 17 15.25 -13.68 1.17
N PRO A 18 15.17 -15.03 1.15
CA PRO A 18 14.19 -15.78 1.94
C PRO A 18 14.24 -15.46 3.44
N ASP A 19 15.40 -15.17 4.00
CA ASP A 19 15.54 -14.89 5.43
C ASP A 19 14.87 -13.56 5.81
N VAL A 20 14.84 -12.60 4.88
CA VAL A 20 14.18 -11.30 5.08
C VAL A 20 12.66 -11.43 5.00
N ILE A 21 12.14 -12.33 4.16
CA ILE A 21 10.69 -12.45 3.89
C ILE A 21 10.01 -13.63 4.61
N SER A 22 10.76 -14.37 5.43
CA SER A 22 10.26 -15.55 6.14
C SER A 22 9.38 -15.22 7.34
N LYS A 23 9.63 -14.07 7.99
CA LYS A 23 8.99 -13.73 9.27
C LYS A 23 8.28 -12.38 9.25
N VAL A 24 7.18 -12.30 10.00
CA VAL A 24 6.48 -11.02 10.25
C VAL A 24 7.43 -10.02 10.91
N ASP A 25 8.27 -10.46 11.86
CA ASP A 25 9.16 -9.58 12.62
C ASP A 25 10.16 -8.83 11.72
N SER A 26 10.59 -9.42 10.60
CA SER A 26 11.49 -8.75 9.63
C SER A 26 10.73 -7.84 8.66
N LEU A 27 9.50 -8.22 8.27
CA LEU A 27 8.68 -7.45 7.33
C LEU A 27 7.95 -6.28 7.99
N TYR A 28 7.53 -6.42 9.24
CA TYR A 28 6.83 -5.39 10.00
C TYR A 28 7.50 -4.01 9.94
N PRO A 29 8.80 -3.86 10.29
CA PRO A 29 9.45 -2.56 10.21
C PRO A 29 9.52 -2.02 8.78
N VAL A 30 9.78 -2.88 7.78
CA VAL A 30 9.85 -2.47 6.36
C VAL A 30 8.52 -1.86 5.90
N ILE A 31 7.41 -2.52 6.20
CA ILE A 31 6.08 -2.06 5.78
C ILE A 31 5.67 -0.80 6.54
N GLU A 32 5.93 -0.73 7.85
CA GLU A 32 5.61 0.44 8.67
C GLU A 32 6.44 1.67 8.28
N ASP A 33 7.71 1.49 7.93
CA ASP A 33 8.56 2.57 7.43
C ASP A 33 8.18 2.99 6.00
N ALA A 34 7.73 2.06 5.15
CA ALA A 34 7.20 2.41 3.82
C ALA A 34 5.98 3.34 3.92
N VAL A 35 5.06 3.04 4.84
CA VAL A 35 3.89 3.88 5.13
C VAL A 35 4.32 5.27 5.60
N ARG A 36 5.34 5.35 6.49
CA ARG A 36 5.91 6.63 6.95
C ARG A 36 6.59 7.40 5.81
N ALA A 37 7.41 6.73 5.00
CA ALA A 37 8.12 7.32 3.87
C ALA A 37 7.16 7.93 2.84
N GLY A 38 6.07 7.22 2.53
CA GLY A 38 5.00 7.71 1.66
C GLY A 38 4.12 8.79 2.28
N SER A 39 4.36 9.20 3.53
CA SER A 39 3.48 10.10 4.29
C SER A 39 2.01 9.62 4.31
N LEU A 40 1.81 8.30 4.34
CA LEU A 40 0.50 7.67 4.31
C LEU A 40 -0.08 7.62 5.73
N THR A 41 -1.36 7.95 5.87
CA THR A 41 -2.03 7.92 7.18
C THR A 41 -2.53 6.52 7.46
N LYS A 42 -1.90 5.80 8.40
CA LYS A 42 -2.36 4.50 8.87
C LYS A 42 -3.54 4.63 9.83
N ILE A 43 -4.60 3.84 9.62
CA ILE A 43 -5.68 3.61 10.60
C ILE A 43 -5.32 2.41 11.48
N SER A 44 -5.00 1.27 10.87
CA SER A 44 -4.67 0.03 11.57
C SER A 44 -3.83 -0.88 10.68
N SER A 45 -3.30 -1.96 11.24
CA SER A 45 -2.52 -2.96 10.52
C SER A 45 -2.69 -4.32 11.18
N ASP A 46 -2.72 -5.38 10.38
CA ASP A 46 -2.78 -6.77 10.84
C ASP A 46 -1.79 -7.62 10.03
N TYR A 47 -1.12 -8.55 10.71
CA TYR A 47 -0.05 -9.36 10.15
C TYR A 47 -0.19 -10.79 10.64
N TYR A 48 -0.01 -11.75 9.73
CA TYR A 48 -0.12 -13.16 10.03
C TYR A 48 1.15 -13.91 9.63
N GLN A 49 1.72 -14.65 10.59
CA GLN A 49 2.86 -15.54 10.37
C GLN A 49 2.37 -16.94 9.99
N PHE A 50 2.76 -17.43 8.82
CA PHE A 50 2.53 -18.81 8.42
C PHE A 50 3.61 -19.76 8.95
N GLN A 51 3.30 -21.06 8.94
CA GLN A 51 4.20 -22.14 9.29
C GLN A 51 4.45 -23.02 8.06
N PRO A 52 5.69 -23.45 7.80
CA PRO A 52 6.90 -23.17 8.60
C PRO A 52 7.47 -21.74 8.41
N GLN A 53 7.08 -21.06 7.33
CA GLN A 53 7.60 -19.75 6.93
C GLN A 53 6.57 -18.97 6.11
N GLY A 54 6.86 -17.71 5.83
CA GLY A 54 6.02 -16.82 5.03
C GLY A 54 5.08 -16.00 5.89
N ALA A 55 4.64 -14.86 5.34
CA ALA A 55 3.79 -13.91 6.05
C ALA A 55 2.80 -13.23 5.10
N SER A 56 1.66 -12.85 5.65
CA SER A 56 0.72 -11.90 5.04
C SER A 56 0.60 -10.69 5.93
N GLY A 57 0.37 -9.53 5.34
CA GLY A 57 -0.02 -8.35 6.11
C GLY A 57 -0.88 -7.39 5.32
N VAL A 58 -1.68 -6.64 6.04
CA VAL A 58 -2.50 -5.56 5.50
C VAL A 58 -2.42 -4.36 6.43
N VAL A 59 -2.24 -3.19 5.84
CA VAL A 59 -2.31 -1.89 6.49
C VAL A 59 -3.53 -1.18 5.94
N LEU A 60 -4.51 -0.91 6.80
CA LEU A 60 -5.63 -0.05 6.48
C LEU A 60 -5.16 1.40 6.53
N LEU A 61 -5.23 2.08 5.40
CA LEU A 61 -4.91 3.49 5.30
C LEU A 61 -6.19 4.31 5.44
N ALA A 62 -6.07 5.58 5.83
CA ALA A 62 -7.19 6.53 5.84
C ALA A 62 -7.94 6.54 4.50
N GLU A 63 -7.20 6.27 3.43
CA GLU A 63 -7.70 6.20 2.07
C GLU A 63 -7.16 4.96 1.36
N SER A 64 -7.87 3.82 1.53
CA SER A 64 -7.62 2.49 0.95
C SER A 64 -6.67 1.55 1.72
N HIS A 65 -5.57 1.03 1.16
CA HIS A 65 -4.76 0.00 1.84
C HIS A 65 -3.38 -0.26 1.23
N LEU A 66 -2.50 -0.89 2.00
CA LEU A 66 -1.31 -1.58 1.54
C LEU A 66 -1.38 -3.04 2.00
N SER A 67 -1.17 -4.02 1.13
CA SER A 67 -1.10 -5.43 1.51
C SER A 67 0.05 -6.16 0.85
N PHE A 68 0.55 -7.22 1.50
CA PHE A 68 1.58 -8.08 0.94
C PHE A 68 1.37 -9.55 1.33
N HIS A 69 1.98 -10.43 0.54
CA HIS A 69 2.09 -11.86 0.79
C HIS A 69 3.48 -12.36 0.39
N THR A 70 4.07 -13.28 1.17
CA THR A 70 5.42 -13.80 0.91
C THR A 70 5.47 -15.31 0.74
N TRP A 71 6.34 -15.76 -0.17
CA TRP A 71 6.71 -17.16 -0.39
C TRP A 71 8.24 -17.28 -0.36
N PRO A 72 8.85 -17.46 0.84
CA PRO A 72 10.31 -17.52 0.99
C PRO A 72 10.95 -18.65 0.18
N GLU A 73 10.27 -19.79 0.02
CA GLU A 73 10.70 -20.93 -0.82
C GLU A 73 10.84 -20.57 -2.31
N HIS A 74 10.29 -19.43 -2.73
CA HIS A 74 10.35 -18.92 -4.09
C HIS A 74 11.06 -17.57 -4.18
N GLY A 75 11.54 -17.02 -3.06
CA GLY A 75 12.08 -15.66 -3.01
C GLY A 75 11.09 -14.62 -3.54
N LEU A 76 9.80 -14.81 -3.26
CA LEU A 76 8.70 -14.04 -3.85
C LEU A 76 7.96 -13.21 -2.81
N VAL A 77 7.68 -11.96 -3.17
CA VAL A 77 6.71 -11.10 -2.46
C VAL A 77 5.71 -10.55 -3.48
N THR A 78 4.43 -10.69 -3.21
CA THR A 78 3.39 -9.96 -3.94
C THR A 78 2.90 -8.81 -3.08
N LEU A 79 2.67 -7.65 -3.70
CA LEU A 79 2.42 -6.38 -3.04
C LEU A 79 1.32 -5.58 -3.77
N ASP A 80 0.39 -5.05 -2.99
CA ASP A 80 -0.64 -4.11 -3.41
C ASP A 80 -0.48 -2.82 -2.60
N ILE A 81 -0.26 -1.68 -3.27
CA ILE A 81 -0.31 -0.36 -2.64
C ILE A 81 -1.39 0.44 -3.32
N TYR A 82 -2.52 0.61 -2.64
CA TYR A 82 -3.61 1.44 -3.07
C TYR A 82 -3.65 2.71 -2.22
N THR A 83 -3.76 3.87 -2.87
CA THR A 83 -3.98 5.18 -2.22
C THR A 83 -5.05 5.96 -2.98
N CYS A 84 -5.77 6.86 -2.32
CA CYS A 84 -6.58 7.86 -3.02
C CYS A 84 -5.74 9.09 -3.38
N GLY A 85 -6.19 9.85 -4.39
CA GLY A 85 -5.55 11.12 -4.75
C GLY A 85 -4.20 10.99 -5.47
N ASP A 86 -3.16 11.64 -4.93
CA ASP A 86 -1.85 11.79 -5.57
C ASP A 86 -1.05 10.47 -5.55
N PRO A 87 -0.63 9.93 -6.73
CA PRO A 87 0.22 8.75 -6.83
C PRO A 87 1.54 8.82 -6.04
N LYS A 88 2.05 10.02 -5.73
CA LYS A 88 3.38 10.20 -5.14
C LYS A 88 3.59 9.43 -3.83
N GLY A 89 2.58 9.37 -2.96
CA GLY A 89 2.67 8.63 -1.70
C GLY A 89 2.82 7.13 -1.91
N ALA A 90 2.04 6.56 -2.84
CA ALA A 90 2.13 5.16 -3.21
C ALA A 90 3.47 4.80 -3.85
N GLU A 91 3.97 5.62 -4.79
CA GLU A 91 5.27 5.40 -5.43
C GLU A 91 6.41 5.47 -4.41
N THR A 92 6.37 6.44 -3.49
CA THR A 92 7.40 6.57 -2.44
C THR A 92 7.41 5.37 -1.50
N ALA A 93 6.23 4.87 -1.11
CA ALA A 93 6.14 3.66 -0.30
C ALA A 93 6.63 2.42 -1.06
N PHE A 94 6.31 2.31 -2.35
CA PHE A 94 6.77 1.23 -3.22
C PHE A 94 8.30 1.23 -3.35
N ASP A 95 8.90 2.38 -3.69
CA ASP A 95 10.34 2.53 -3.86
C ASP A 95 11.08 2.19 -2.57
N TYR A 96 10.54 2.59 -1.41
CA TYR A 96 11.10 2.21 -0.10
C TYR A 96 11.11 0.69 0.09
N ILE A 97 9.99 0.00 -0.20
CA ILE A 97 9.92 -1.47 -0.07
C ILE A 97 10.93 -2.14 -1.01
N VAL A 98 11.05 -1.68 -2.26
CA VAL A 98 12.01 -2.23 -3.22
C VAL A 98 13.46 -2.03 -2.75
N ASP A 99 13.80 -0.87 -2.20
CA ASP A 99 15.15 -0.59 -1.67
C ASP A 99 15.50 -1.49 -0.46
N GLN A 100 14.52 -1.78 0.40
CA GLN A 100 14.72 -2.63 1.56
C GLN A 100 14.77 -4.13 1.20
N LEU A 101 13.90 -4.58 0.30
CA LEU A 101 13.79 -6.00 -0.06
C LEU A 101 14.76 -6.44 -1.16
N LYS A 102 15.27 -5.50 -1.97
CA LYS A 102 16.28 -5.74 -3.01
C LYS A 102 16.00 -6.96 -3.91
N PRO A 103 14.81 -7.02 -4.55
CA PRO A 103 14.52 -8.09 -5.49
C PRO A 103 15.47 -8.07 -6.68
N ASP A 104 15.80 -9.24 -7.21
CA ASP A 104 16.56 -9.37 -8.45
C ASP A 104 15.76 -8.82 -9.66
N THR A 105 14.45 -9.10 -9.69
CA THR A 105 13.54 -8.66 -10.76
C THR A 105 12.14 -8.36 -10.21
N MET A 106 11.35 -7.59 -10.96
CA MET A 106 9.97 -7.27 -10.59
C MET A 106 9.06 -7.14 -11.81
N ASP A 107 7.79 -7.55 -11.67
CA ASP A 107 6.69 -7.14 -12.54
C ASP A 107 5.83 -6.13 -11.78
N CYS A 108 5.40 -5.06 -12.46
CA CYS A 108 4.64 -4.01 -11.81
C CYS A 108 3.60 -3.37 -12.74
N LYS A 109 2.38 -3.24 -12.22
CA LYS A 109 1.26 -2.58 -12.90
C LYS A 109 0.78 -1.39 -12.06
N ARG A 110 0.63 -0.26 -12.71
CA ARG A 110 0.11 0.98 -12.13
C ARG A 110 -1.27 1.26 -12.70
N LEU A 111 -2.26 1.31 -11.83
CA LEU A 111 -3.67 1.41 -12.18
C LEU A 111 -4.27 2.67 -11.59
N ARG A 112 -4.95 3.45 -12.43
CA ARG A 112 -5.87 4.48 -11.96
C ARG A 112 -7.21 3.82 -11.61
N ARG A 113 -7.71 4.08 -10.41
CA ARG A 113 -8.96 3.51 -9.90
C ARG A 113 -10.04 4.60 -9.90
N GLY A 114 -11.27 4.24 -10.31
CA GLY A 114 -12.39 5.18 -10.35
C GLY A 114 -12.29 6.26 -11.44
N VAL A 115 -11.86 5.90 -12.66
CA VAL A 115 -11.62 6.82 -13.80
C VAL A 115 -12.89 7.33 -14.51
N SER A 116 -14.08 7.18 -13.93
CA SER A 116 -15.36 7.61 -14.51
C SER A 116 -16.27 8.30 -13.49
N VAL A 117 -15.67 8.91 -12.46
CA VAL A 117 -16.42 9.72 -11.49
C VAL A 117 -16.49 11.15 -12.01
N THR A 118 -17.68 11.61 -12.37
CA THR A 118 -17.99 13.02 -12.58
C THR A 118 -18.25 13.65 -11.22
N GLU A 119 -17.41 14.57 -10.76
CA GLU A 119 -17.73 15.41 -9.60
C GLU A 119 -18.93 16.31 -9.93
N GLU A 120 -20.13 15.93 -9.49
CA GLU A 120 -21.12 16.91 -9.05
C GLU A 120 -21.09 16.91 -7.52
N LEU A 121 -20.10 17.60 -6.96
CA LEU A 121 -20.09 17.92 -5.53
C LEU A 121 -20.93 19.19 -5.32
N THR A 122 -22.22 19.02 -5.05
CA THR A 122 -22.99 20.02 -4.30
C THR A 122 -22.47 20.03 -2.87
N VAL A 123 -21.50 20.90 -2.59
CA VAL A 123 -21.13 21.25 -1.22
C VAL A 123 -22.26 22.13 -0.67
N GLU A 124 -23.22 21.55 0.04
CA GLU A 124 -24.04 22.35 0.95
C GLU A 124 -23.12 22.87 2.06
N LYS A 125 -22.93 24.20 2.08
CA LYS A 125 -22.26 24.87 3.20
C LYS A 125 -23.08 24.62 4.47
N PRO A 126 -22.48 24.24 5.61
CA PRO A 126 -23.22 24.13 6.85
C PRO A 126 -23.86 25.49 7.17
N GLN A 127 -25.19 25.50 7.32
CA GLN A 127 -25.90 26.69 7.77
C GLN A 127 -25.37 27.06 9.17
N GLN A 128 -24.91 28.29 9.30
CA GLN A 128 -24.53 28.87 10.57
C GLN A 128 -25.74 28.82 11.50
N LEU A 129 -25.66 28.05 12.59
CA LEU A 129 -26.67 28.03 13.62
C LEU A 129 -26.65 29.40 14.33
N VAL A 130 -27.59 30.28 13.98
CA VAL A 130 -27.86 31.49 14.76
C VAL A 130 -28.65 31.05 15.98
N ILE A 131 -28.00 31.04 17.13
CA ILE A 131 -28.67 30.90 18.43
C ILE A 131 -29.28 32.27 18.75
N LEU A 132 -30.61 32.36 18.76
CA LEU A 132 -31.38 33.45 19.36
C LEU A 132 -31.74 33.08 20.81
#